data_AF-A0A8B8QUZ1-F1
#
_entry.id   AF-A0A8B8QUZ1-F1
#
_cell.length_a   1.000
_cell.length_b   1.000
_cell.length_c   1.000
_cell.angle_alpha   90.00
_cell.angle_beta   90.00
_cell.angle_gamma   90.00
#
_symmetry.space_group_name_H-M   'P 1'
#
loop_
_entity.id
_entity.type
_entity.pdbx_description
1 polymer ?
#
loop_
_entity_poly.entity_id
_entity_poly.type
_entity_poly.pdbx_seq_one_letter_code
_entity_poly.pdbx_strand_id
1 'polypeptide(L)'
;MNQDRIKKKKSFSKKVMAMKNWIGTRLKRNLSDSPYQQPGLVLESSCLGGTGRMPIDRNVQTFRIFVATWNVGGKSPRGGLNLDEILRVDDPSDIYVLGFQEIVPLNAGNVLVIEDTEPAVKWLALINQSLNKPHNEAYKGLKASPAITSSVFFPKPSLKKISKPFRTESRRRLKACNCPSDLERKNSKDLCFRCQQPNVSEDDISSEEEDDVSNGFEITEISAASVGNQMKYGLIASKQMVGIFVTVWMRRELVQHVSHLRISCISRGIMGCLGNKGCISVSMSFHQTSFCFICSHLASGEKEGDELRRNSDVTEILKNTQFPKICRVPNSRIPTKILEHDRVIWLGDLNYRISLSYPETKRLMDWNEWDALLDKEQLKIEREAGRVFKGWKEGKISFAPTYKFSYNSDAYAGENVKSKDKRRTPAWCDRILWHGNGIRQMFYLRGDSRFSDHRPVCSEFFVDVVVTEAGTRRVTSGPNMKVGAEELLPPISR
;
A
#
# COMPACT_ATOMS: atom_id res chain seq x y z
N MET A 1 28.67 -38.08 8.06
CA MET A 1 28.24 -36.68 7.80
C MET A 1 27.17 -36.52 6.69
N ASN A 2 26.87 -37.54 5.87
CA ASN A 2 25.91 -37.40 4.74
C ASN A 2 24.51 -38.00 4.99
N GLN A 3 24.32 -38.88 5.98
CA GLN A 3 23.01 -39.49 6.28
C GLN A 3 22.07 -38.57 7.09
N ASP A 4 22.59 -37.70 7.95
CA ASP A 4 21.76 -36.79 8.75
C ASP A 4 21.14 -35.63 7.96
N ARG A 5 21.81 -35.18 6.89
CA ARG A 5 21.25 -34.19 5.95
C ARG A 5 20.09 -34.76 5.13
N ILE A 6 20.16 -36.03 4.76
CA ILE A 6 19.09 -36.72 4.01
C ILE A 6 17.89 -37.01 4.94
N LYS A 7 18.13 -37.39 6.20
CA LYS A 7 17.07 -37.54 7.21
C LYS A 7 16.37 -36.21 7.52
N LYS A 8 17.10 -35.09 7.64
CA LYS A 8 16.51 -33.75 7.83
C LYS A 8 15.69 -33.28 6.62
N LYS A 9 16.15 -33.51 5.38
CA LYS A 9 15.37 -33.18 4.16
C LYS A 9 14.08 -34.02 4.04
N LYS A 10 14.15 -35.32 4.34
CA LYS A 10 12.95 -36.20 4.36
C LYS A 10 11.96 -35.82 5.46
N SER A 11 12.45 -35.40 6.64
CA SER A 11 11.62 -34.89 7.73
C SER A 11 10.95 -33.55 7.40
N PHE A 12 11.63 -32.67 6.66
CA PHE A 12 11.08 -31.37 6.25
C PHE A 12 9.99 -31.54 5.18
N SER A 13 10.22 -32.39 4.18
CA SER A 13 9.21 -32.69 3.15
C SER A 13 7.94 -33.36 3.74
N LYS A 14 8.09 -34.26 4.72
CA LYS A 14 6.95 -34.83 5.46
C LYS A 14 6.16 -33.78 6.26
N LYS A 15 6.83 -32.79 6.88
CA LYS A 15 6.16 -31.68 7.59
C LYS A 15 5.40 -30.76 6.64
N VAL A 16 5.95 -30.47 5.46
CA VAL A 16 5.27 -29.65 4.44
C VAL A 16 4.04 -30.35 3.86
N MET A 17 4.11 -31.66 3.58
CA MET A 17 2.93 -32.42 3.15
C MET A 17 1.86 -32.51 4.25
N ALA A 18 2.26 -32.72 5.51
CA ALA A 18 1.32 -32.74 6.63
C ALA A 18 0.62 -31.38 6.81
N MET A 19 1.33 -30.26 6.59
CA MET A 19 0.76 -28.91 6.67
C MET A 19 -0.21 -28.61 5.51
N LYS A 20 0.12 -29.04 4.28
CA LYS A 20 -0.79 -28.93 3.12
C LYS A 20 -2.07 -29.75 3.32
N ASN A 21 -1.95 -30.97 3.84
CA ASN A 21 -3.11 -31.82 4.14
C ASN A 21 -3.94 -31.25 5.29
N TRP A 22 -3.32 -30.75 6.37
CA TRP A 22 -4.03 -30.14 7.49
C TRP A 22 -4.81 -28.87 7.10
N ILE A 23 -4.24 -28.02 6.24
CA ILE A 23 -4.92 -26.84 5.68
C ILE A 23 -6.12 -27.27 4.81
N GLY A 24 -5.94 -28.27 3.94
CA GLY A 24 -7.03 -28.81 3.11
C GLY A 24 -8.19 -29.39 3.92
N THR A 25 -7.90 -30.11 5.01
CA THR A 25 -8.94 -30.71 5.87
C THR A 25 -9.65 -29.67 6.75
N ARG A 26 -9.03 -28.53 7.05
CA ARG A 26 -9.64 -27.41 7.80
C ARG A 26 -10.53 -26.53 6.92
N LEU A 27 -10.15 -26.34 5.65
CA LEU A 27 -10.99 -25.67 4.65
C LEU A 27 -12.27 -26.46 4.35
N LYS A 28 -12.22 -27.81 4.33
CA LYS A 28 -13.42 -28.65 4.17
C LYS A 28 -14.34 -28.66 5.39
N ARG A 29 -13.81 -28.56 6.61
CA ARG A 29 -14.61 -28.52 7.85
C ARG A 29 -15.27 -27.17 8.12
N ASN A 30 -14.67 -26.07 7.68
CA ASN A 30 -15.26 -24.73 7.84
C ASN A 30 -16.39 -24.42 6.83
N LEU A 31 -16.66 -25.33 5.88
CA LEU A 31 -17.79 -25.23 4.95
C LEU A 31 -19.04 -25.99 5.44
N SER A 32 -18.97 -26.74 6.55
CA SER A 32 -20.08 -27.59 7.01
C SER A 32 -20.74 -27.16 8.32
N ASP A 33 -20.21 -26.20 9.08
CA ASP A 33 -20.80 -25.79 10.37
C ASP A 33 -21.00 -24.27 10.45
N SER A 34 -22.23 -23.83 10.15
CA SER A 34 -22.73 -22.49 10.49
C SER A 34 -24.09 -22.62 11.16
N PRO A 35 -24.23 -22.36 12.47
CA PRO A 35 -25.51 -22.42 13.15
C PRO A 35 -26.05 -21.00 13.37
N TYR A 36 -26.84 -20.48 12.43
CA TYR A 36 -27.82 -19.41 12.74
C TYR A 36 -29.01 -19.51 11.79
N GLN A 37 -30.10 -20.05 12.33
CA GLN A 37 -31.45 -20.14 11.76
C GLN A 37 -32.35 -19.58 12.88
N GLN A 38 -33.00 -18.42 12.74
CA GLN A 38 -34.43 -18.21 12.37
C GLN A 38 -34.95 -16.97 13.15
N PRO A 39 -36.20 -16.47 12.97
CA PRO A 39 -37.08 -16.47 11.80
C PRO A 39 -37.60 -15.05 11.44
N GLY A 40 -38.28 -14.95 10.30
CA GLY A 40 -38.89 -13.72 9.79
C GLY A 40 -40.13 -13.25 10.56
N LEU A 41 -40.33 -11.94 10.54
CA LEU A 41 -41.61 -11.27 10.73
C LEU A 41 -41.79 -10.28 9.58
N VAL A 42 -42.69 -10.63 8.67
CA VAL A 42 -43.24 -9.74 7.66
C VAL A 42 -44.26 -8.87 8.36
N LEU A 43 -44.02 -7.56 8.43
CA LEU A 43 -45.06 -6.58 8.68
C LEU A 43 -45.25 -5.78 7.38
N GLU A 44 -46.35 -6.05 6.69
CA GLU A 44 -46.87 -5.16 5.66
C GLU A 44 -47.25 -3.82 6.29
N SER A 45 -46.74 -2.73 5.72
CA SER A 45 -47.33 -1.41 5.88
C SER A 45 -47.32 -0.73 4.53
N SER A 46 -48.48 -0.79 3.88
CA SER A 46 -48.86 0.00 2.72
C SER A 46 -48.95 1.49 3.09
N CYS A 47 -48.13 2.32 2.46
CA CYS A 47 -48.36 3.77 2.32
C CYS A 47 -47.94 4.23 0.92
N LEU A 48 -48.83 5.00 0.30
CA LEU A 48 -48.87 5.44 -1.09
C LEU A 48 -47.85 6.52 -1.43
N GLY A 49 -47.43 6.54 -2.70
CA GLY A 49 -47.23 7.78 -3.46
C GLY A 49 -45.93 8.56 -3.22
N GLY A 50 -44.82 8.08 -3.79
CA GLY A 50 -43.64 8.90 -4.01
C GLY A 50 -42.81 8.29 -5.15
N THR A 51 -42.51 9.06 -6.18
CA THR A 51 -41.64 8.66 -7.30
C THR A 51 -40.22 8.39 -6.79
N GLY A 52 -40.01 7.21 -6.22
CA GLY A 52 -38.71 6.72 -5.82
C GLY A 52 -37.91 6.37 -7.07
N ARG A 53 -36.82 7.11 -7.31
CA ARG A 53 -35.73 6.61 -8.15
C ARG A 53 -35.39 5.20 -7.67
N MET A 54 -35.54 4.21 -8.55
CA MET A 54 -35.00 2.87 -8.38
C MET A 54 -33.53 2.99 -7.91
N PRO A 55 -33.06 2.18 -6.95
CA PRO A 55 -31.65 2.15 -6.62
C PRO A 55 -30.90 1.87 -7.92
N ILE A 56 -30.03 2.80 -8.34
CA ILE A 56 -29.10 2.53 -9.42
C ILE A 56 -28.29 1.33 -8.95
N ASP A 57 -28.48 0.19 -9.60
CA ASP A 57 -27.68 -1.01 -9.33
C ASP A 57 -26.24 -0.65 -9.62
N ARG A 58 -25.48 -0.37 -8.56
CA ARG A 58 -24.09 0.04 -8.69
C ARG A 58 -23.31 -1.22 -9.00
N ASN A 59 -22.72 -1.29 -10.20
CA ASN A 59 -21.84 -2.37 -10.57
C ASN A 59 -20.64 -2.41 -9.61
N VAL A 60 -20.69 -3.30 -8.62
CA VAL A 60 -19.64 -3.51 -7.62
C VAL A 60 -18.79 -4.69 -8.07
N GLN A 61 -17.49 -4.48 -8.15
CA GLN A 61 -16.50 -5.54 -8.38
C GLN A 61 -15.55 -5.64 -7.19
N THR A 62 -15.12 -6.86 -6.89
CA THR A 62 -14.19 -7.13 -5.79
C THR A 62 -12.76 -7.26 -6.34
N PHE A 63 -11.82 -6.53 -5.73
CA PHE A 63 -10.41 -6.54 -6.09
C PHE A 63 -9.53 -7.04 -4.94
N ARG A 64 -8.41 -7.67 -5.28
CA ARG A 64 -7.40 -8.16 -4.34
C ARG A 64 -6.38 -7.07 -4.04
N ILE A 65 -6.24 -6.71 -2.77
CA ILE A 65 -5.23 -5.75 -2.31
C ILE A 65 -4.28 -6.46 -1.35
N PHE A 66 -3.02 -6.60 -1.77
CA PHE A 66 -1.93 -7.04 -0.92
C PHE A 66 -1.31 -5.84 -0.21
N VAL A 67 -1.14 -5.95 1.10
CA VAL A 67 -0.58 -4.90 1.95
C VAL A 67 0.54 -5.50 2.78
N ALA A 68 1.72 -4.88 2.77
CA ALA A 68 2.81 -5.29 3.65
C ALA A 68 3.50 -4.09 4.29
N THR A 69 3.93 -4.28 5.54
CA THR A 69 4.77 -3.33 6.28
C THR A 69 6.04 -4.01 6.77
N TRP A 70 7.16 -3.29 6.73
CA TRP A 70 8.43 -3.80 7.22
C TRP A 70 9.35 -2.69 7.74
N ASN A 71 9.63 -2.69 9.04
CA ASN A 71 10.76 -1.93 9.57
C ASN A 71 12.07 -2.64 9.19
N VAL A 72 12.93 -1.98 8.42
CA VAL A 72 14.16 -2.56 7.86
C VAL A 72 15.42 -2.16 8.62
N GLY A 73 15.29 -1.45 9.75
CA GLY A 73 16.36 -1.23 10.72
C GLY A 73 17.59 -0.49 10.18
N GLY A 74 17.37 0.48 9.30
CA GLY A 74 18.41 1.28 8.64
C GLY A 74 19.16 0.54 7.53
N LYS A 75 18.70 -0.65 7.12
CA LYS A 75 19.41 -1.50 6.16
C LYS A 75 18.91 -1.29 4.74
N SER A 76 19.84 -0.98 3.86
CA SER A 76 19.60 -0.97 2.41
C SER A 76 19.60 -2.41 1.84
N PRO A 77 18.75 -2.72 0.85
CA PRO A 77 18.77 -4.03 0.17
C PRO A 77 20.17 -4.39 -0.32
N ARG A 78 20.58 -5.62 -0.06
CA ARG A 78 21.86 -6.19 -0.54
C ARG A 78 21.59 -7.24 -1.62
N GLY A 79 22.60 -7.56 -2.42
CA GLY A 79 22.53 -8.63 -3.41
C GLY A 79 22.05 -9.94 -2.77
N GLY A 80 20.98 -10.52 -3.33
CA GLY A 80 20.42 -11.80 -2.88
C GLY A 80 19.15 -11.72 -2.01
N LEU A 81 18.70 -10.53 -1.59
CA LEU A 81 17.38 -10.39 -0.99
C LEU A 81 16.31 -10.67 -2.07
N ASN A 82 15.41 -11.62 -1.82
CA ASN A 82 14.30 -11.93 -2.71
C ASN A 82 12.97 -11.59 -2.01
N LEU A 83 12.07 -10.87 -2.70
CA LEU A 83 10.75 -10.53 -2.20
C LEU A 83 9.64 -11.44 -2.74
N ASP A 84 9.92 -12.36 -3.67
CA ASP A 84 8.93 -13.23 -4.33
C ASP A 84 8.00 -13.93 -3.32
N GLU A 85 8.56 -14.50 -2.25
CA GLU A 85 7.81 -15.19 -1.19
C GLU A 85 6.99 -14.21 -0.34
N ILE A 86 7.59 -13.07 0.05
CA ILE A 86 6.93 -12.04 0.87
C ILE A 86 5.75 -11.45 0.11
N LEU A 87 5.95 -11.12 -1.17
CA LEU A 87 4.96 -10.53 -2.07
C LEU A 87 4.00 -11.57 -2.67
N ARG A 88 4.22 -12.86 -2.41
CA ARG A 88 3.41 -13.97 -2.93
C ARG A 88 3.14 -13.83 -4.43
N VAL A 89 4.20 -13.63 -5.21
CA VAL A 89 4.08 -13.33 -6.66
C VAL A 89 3.43 -14.47 -7.47
N ASP A 90 3.43 -15.69 -6.92
CA ASP A 90 2.74 -16.87 -7.49
C ASP A 90 1.20 -16.80 -7.37
N ASP A 91 0.69 -15.94 -6.48
CA ASP A 91 -0.73 -15.73 -6.22
C ASP A 91 -1.04 -14.22 -6.30
N PRO A 92 -1.04 -13.65 -7.52
CA PRO A 92 -0.92 -12.22 -7.72
C PRO A 92 -2.18 -11.43 -7.32
N SER A 93 -1.98 -10.34 -6.59
CA SER A 93 -3.02 -9.36 -6.24
C SER A 93 -3.23 -8.30 -7.31
N ASP A 94 -4.35 -7.59 -7.30
CA ASP A 94 -4.60 -6.49 -8.25
C ASP A 94 -3.82 -5.22 -7.88
N ILE A 95 -3.66 -4.99 -6.56
CA ILE A 95 -2.97 -3.84 -5.98
C ILE A 95 -1.98 -4.32 -4.93
N TYR A 96 -0.76 -3.77 -4.92
CA TYR A 96 0.25 -3.95 -3.89
C TYR A 96 0.54 -2.63 -3.20
N VAL A 97 0.37 -2.60 -1.87
CA VAL A 97 0.69 -1.44 -1.01
C VAL A 97 1.79 -1.86 -0.04
N LEU A 98 2.99 -1.30 -0.24
CA LEU A 98 4.18 -1.70 0.51
C LEU A 98 4.73 -0.52 1.29
N GLY A 99 4.71 -0.63 2.61
CA GLY A 99 5.25 0.32 3.56
C GLY A 99 6.56 -0.17 4.18
N PHE A 100 7.54 0.71 4.29
CA PHE A 100 8.81 0.45 4.94
C PHE A 100 9.10 1.54 5.97
N GLN A 101 9.75 1.15 7.06
CA GLN A 101 10.20 2.05 8.11
C GLN A 101 11.70 1.86 8.35
N GLU A 102 12.38 2.91 8.78
CA GLU A 102 13.84 2.94 8.93
C GLU A 102 14.60 2.49 7.68
N ILE A 103 14.23 2.98 6.49
CA ILE A 103 14.98 2.60 5.26
C ILE A 103 16.38 3.22 5.18
N VAL A 104 16.65 4.24 5.99
CA VAL A 104 17.95 4.90 6.16
C VAL A 104 18.40 4.79 7.62
N PRO A 105 19.71 4.71 7.91
CA PRO A 105 20.21 4.85 9.28
C PRO A 105 19.79 6.20 9.88
N LEU A 106 19.18 6.20 11.07
CA LEU A 106 18.72 7.42 11.74
C LEU A 106 19.89 8.15 12.44
N ASN A 107 20.87 8.62 11.65
CA ASN A 107 21.94 9.50 12.11
C ASN A 107 21.59 10.98 11.82
N ALA A 108 22.29 11.92 12.47
CA ALA A 108 22.03 13.35 12.33
C ALA A 108 22.02 13.83 10.87
N GLY A 109 22.90 13.29 10.02
CA GLY A 109 22.97 13.64 8.60
C GLY A 109 21.70 13.31 7.82
N ASN A 110 21.17 12.10 7.99
CA ASN A 110 19.96 11.65 7.29
C ASN A 110 18.68 12.29 7.80
N VAL A 111 18.68 12.81 9.03
CA VAL A 111 17.51 13.43 9.66
C VAL A 111 17.50 14.96 9.47
N LEU A 112 18.66 15.61 9.38
CA LEU A 112 18.78 17.08 9.40
C LEU A 112 19.34 17.72 8.12
N VAL A 113 20.07 16.99 7.26
CA VAL A 113 20.85 17.62 6.18
C VAL A 113 20.22 17.41 4.81
N ILE A 114 20.28 16.19 4.27
CA ILE A 114 19.74 15.83 2.96
C ILE A 114 19.14 14.43 3.05
N GLU A 115 17.90 14.27 2.56
CA GLU A 115 17.24 12.96 2.49
C GLU A 115 17.99 12.02 1.53
N ASP A 116 18.58 10.95 2.07
CA ASP A 116 19.24 9.94 1.25
C ASP A 116 18.21 9.04 0.57
N THR A 117 18.06 9.21 -0.75
CA THR A 117 17.07 8.48 -1.56
C THR A 117 17.59 7.16 -2.12
N GLU A 118 18.89 6.89 -1.99
CA GLU A 118 19.51 5.69 -2.53
C GLU A 118 18.87 4.38 -2.00
N PRO A 119 18.56 4.23 -0.70
CA PRO A 119 17.89 3.02 -0.22
C PRO A 119 16.48 2.86 -0.81
N ALA A 120 15.70 3.93 -0.93
CA ALA A 120 14.38 3.89 -1.54
C ALA A 120 14.44 3.45 -3.01
N VAL A 121 15.45 3.91 -3.76
CA VAL A 121 15.69 3.48 -5.14
C VAL A 121 15.95 1.98 -5.23
N LYS A 122 16.81 1.45 -4.35
CA LYS A 122 17.12 0.01 -4.32
C LYS A 122 15.88 -0.82 -3.97
N TRP A 123 15.08 -0.37 -3.00
CA TRP A 123 13.80 -1.01 -2.68
C TRP A 123 12.84 -1.00 -3.87
N LEU A 124 12.71 0.14 -4.54
CA LEU A 124 11.83 0.29 -5.70
C LEU A 124 12.22 -0.64 -6.84
N ALA A 125 13.52 -0.75 -7.14
CA ALA A 125 14.04 -1.66 -8.15
C ALA A 125 13.79 -3.13 -7.79
N LEU A 126 13.99 -3.52 -6.53
CA LEU A 126 13.77 -4.89 -6.06
C LEU A 126 12.29 -5.29 -6.10
N ILE A 127 11.39 -4.37 -5.77
CA ILE A 127 9.94 -4.59 -5.87
C ILE A 127 9.55 -4.77 -7.34
N ASN A 128 10.01 -3.89 -8.22
CA ASN A 128 9.75 -4.00 -9.66
C ASN A 128 10.25 -5.33 -10.22
N GLN A 129 11.46 -5.75 -9.84
CA GLN A 129 12.02 -7.03 -10.26
C GLN A 129 11.14 -8.21 -9.86
N SER A 130 10.55 -8.17 -8.65
CA SER A 130 9.71 -9.26 -8.15
C SER A 130 8.33 -9.27 -8.83
N LEU A 131 7.68 -8.10 -8.96
CA LEU A 131 6.33 -7.99 -9.54
C LEU A 131 6.29 -8.13 -11.07
N ASN A 132 7.34 -7.71 -11.76
CA ASN A 132 7.40 -7.67 -13.22
C ASN A 132 8.39 -8.68 -13.82
N LYS A 133 8.75 -9.74 -13.07
CA LYS A 133 9.64 -10.80 -13.56
C LYS A 133 9.03 -11.51 -14.79
N PRO A 134 9.77 -11.67 -15.90
CA PRO A 134 9.29 -12.44 -17.04
C PRO A 134 9.18 -13.92 -16.67
N HIS A 135 8.06 -14.56 -17.04
CA HIS A 135 7.68 -15.90 -16.57
C HIS A 135 8.50 -17.06 -17.20
N ASN A 136 9.56 -16.76 -17.97
CA ASN A 136 10.30 -17.73 -18.78
C ASN A 136 11.78 -17.96 -18.41
N GLU A 137 12.27 -17.40 -17.30
CA GLU A 137 13.63 -17.74 -16.80
C GLU A 137 13.56 -18.53 -15.49
N ALA A 138 13.08 -19.77 -15.60
CA ALA A 138 13.42 -20.80 -14.63
C ALA A 138 14.90 -21.19 -14.82
N TYR A 139 15.71 -20.94 -13.80
CA TYR A 139 17.07 -21.47 -13.62
C TYR A 139 18.07 -21.22 -14.76
N LYS A 140 18.55 -19.98 -14.91
CA LYS A 140 19.95 -19.75 -15.28
C LYS A 140 20.64 -19.00 -14.15
N GLY A 141 21.75 -19.54 -13.67
CA GLY A 141 22.53 -18.99 -12.56
C GLY A 141 22.84 -17.51 -12.79
N LEU A 142 22.53 -16.69 -11.80
CA LEU A 142 22.78 -15.25 -11.80
C LEU A 142 24.28 -14.98 -12.04
N LYS A 143 24.63 -14.50 -13.22
CA LYS A 143 25.81 -13.64 -13.35
C LYS A 143 25.45 -12.31 -12.71
N ALA A 144 26.30 -11.87 -11.78
CA ALA A 144 26.16 -10.61 -11.10
C ALA A 144 26.02 -9.47 -12.11
N SER A 145 24.93 -8.70 -12.02
CA SER A 145 24.88 -7.36 -12.60
C SER A 145 25.96 -6.50 -11.93
N PRO A 146 26.60 -5.57 -12.66
CA PRO A 146 27.78 -4.89 -12.17
C PRO A 146 27.42 -4.07 -10.93
N ALA A 147 28.25 -4.19 -9.90
CA ALA A 147 28.20 -3.33 -8.73
C ALA A 147 28.29 -1.88 -9.22
N ILE A 148 27.35 -1.03 -8.81
CA ILE A 148 27.48 0.42 -8.94
C ILE A 148 28.64 0.80 -8.01
N THR A 149 29.82 0.95 -8.59
CA THR A 149 31.03 1.38 -7.89
C THR A 149 30.86 2.84 -7.46
N SER A 150 30.96 3.07 -6.16
CA SER A 150 30.95 4.40 -5.57
C SER A 150 32.27 5.13 -5.86
N SER A 151 32.25 6.09 -6.78
CA SER A 151 33.09 7.31 -6.74
C SER A 151 32.84 8.12 -8.01
N VAL A 152 32.11 9.24 -7.92
CA VAL A 152 32.56 10.64 -8.11
C VAL A 152 31.38 11.52 -7.64
N PHE A 153 31.64 12.74 -7.14
CA PHE A 153 30.61 13.71 -6.75
C PHE A 153 29.73 14.08 -7.94
N PHE A 154 28.63 13.35 -8.12
CA PHE A 154 27.55 13.66 -9.05
C PHE A 154 26.27 13.97 -8.26
N PRO A 155 25.38 14.84 -8.76
CA PRO A 155 24.09 15.07 -8.12
C PRO A 155 23.33 13.74 -8.04
N LYS A 156 23.03 13.29 -6.82
CA LYS A 156 22.25 12.05 -6.60
C LYS A 156 20.91 12.20 -7.35
N PRO A 157 20.57 11.30 -8.29
CA PRO A 157 19.36 11.44 -9.08
C PRO A 157 18.11 11.38 -8.20
N SER A 158 17.18 12.31 -8.41
CA SER A 158 15.92 12.37 -7.66
C SER A 158 15.13 11.08 -7.81
N LEU A 159 14.52 10.60 -6.70
CA LEU A 159 13.57 9.48 -6.70
C LEU A 159 12.45 9.67 -7.75
N LYS A 160 12.09 10.92 -8.08
CA LYS A 160 11.14 11.24 -9.15
C LYS A 160 11.62 10.72 -10.51
N LYS A 161 12.88 11.00 -10.91
CA LYS A 161 13.46 10.58 -12.20
C LYS A 161 13.57 9.05 -12.30
N ILE A 162 13.99 8.40 -11.23
CA ILE A 162 14.21 6.94 -11.20
C ILE A 162 12.90 6.16 -11.16
N SER A 163 11.83 6.73 -10.58
CA SER A 163 10.52 6.08 -10.57
C SER A 163 9.82 6.09 -11.94
N LYS A 164 10.25 6.95 -12.88
CA LYS A 164 9.59 7.17 -14.18
C LYS A 164 9.48 5.91 -15.05
N PRO A 165 10.53 5.06 -15.19
CA PRO A 165 10.47 3.86 -16.03
C PRO A 165 9.51 2.79 -15.50
N PHE A 166 9.14 2.84 -14.22
CA PHE A 166 8.23 1.87 -13.60
C PHE A 166 6.76 2.28 -13.72
N ARG A 167 6.46 3.44 -14.32
CA ARG A 167 5.10 3.95 -14.49
C ARG A 167 4.57 3.59 -15.87
N THR A 168 3.36 3.05 -15.91
CA THR A 168 2.64 2.78 -17.17
C THR A 168 1.84 3.99 -17.65
N GLU A 169 1.69 5.01 -16.79
CA GLU A 169 0.84 6.17 -17.02
C GLU A 169 1.46 7.45 -16.47
N SER A 170 1.13 8.60 -17.08
CA SER A 170 1.73 9.88 -16.67
C SER A 170 1.24 10.31 -15.29
N ARG A 171 2.13 10.92 -14.48
CA ARG A 171 1.79 11.45 -13.15
C ARG A 171 0.69 12.52 -13.22
N ARG A 172 0.71 13.34 -14.28
CA ARG A 172 -0.32 14.36 -14.53
C ARG A 172 -1.70 13.69 -14.70
N ARG A 173 -1.80 12.58 -15.43
CA ARG A 173 -3.06 11.83 -15.59
C ARG A 173 -3.56 11.25 -14.26
N LEU A 174 -2.69 10.62 -13.48
CA LEU A 174 -3.08 10.03 -12.18
C LEU A 174 -3.57 11.10 -11.18
N LYS A 175 -3.01 12.31 -11.23
CA LYS A 175 -3.42 13.45 -10.40
C LYS A 175 -4.69 14.14 -10.90
N ALA A 176 -5.07 13.92 -12.15
CA ALA A 176 -6.18 14.62 -12.77
C ALA A 176 -7.51 14.25 -12.10
N CYS A 177 -8.42 15.23 -12.08
CA CYS A 177 -9.82 15.02 -11.73
C CYS A 177 -10.54 14.38 -12.93
N ASN A 178 -11.33 13.33 -12.69
CA ASN A 178 -12.19 12.70 -13.70
C ASN A 178 -13.69 12.88 -13.40
N CYS A 179 -14.05 13.83 -12.53
CA CYS A 179 -15.46 14.14 -12.29
C CYS A 179 -16.08 14.73 -13.57
N PRO A 180 -17.30 14.31 -13.96
CA PRO A 180 -17.99 14.93 -15.07
C PRO A 180 -18.18 16.42 -14.76
N SER A 181 -17.64 17.28 -15.63
CA SER A 181 -17.97 18.69 -15.62
C SER A 181 -19.30 18.84 -16.36
N ASP A 182 -20.41 18.87 -15.64
CA ASP A 182 -21.66 19.34 -16.24
C ASP A 182 -21.44 20.78 -16.73
N LEU A 183 -21.94 21.06 -17.94
CA LEU A 183 -21.86 22.34 -18.62
C LEU A 183 -22.28 23.50 -17.69
N GLU A 184 -21.33 24.33 -17.29
CA GLU A 184 -21.56 25.78 -17.17
C GLU A 184 -20.68 26.48 -18.20
N ARG A 185 -21.02 26.26 -19.48
CA ARG A 185 -20.64 27.15 -20.57
C ARG A 185 -21.88 27.69 -21.26
N LYS A 186 -22.82 28.21 -20.48
CA LYS A 186 -23.85 29.16 -20.94
C LYS A 186 -24.09 30.17 -19.82
N ASN A 187 -23.76 31.42 -20.12
CA ASN A 187 -24.02 32.66 -19.37
C ASN A 187 -23.02 33.08 -18.27
N SER A 188 -21.82 33.47 -18.71
CA SER A 188 -21.12 34.62 -18.10
C SER A 188 -20.22 35.31 -19.13
N LYS A 189 -20.82 35.75 -20.24
CA LYS A 189 -20.35 37.00 -20.85
C LYS A 189 -21.09 38.09 -20.10
N ASP A 190 -20.33 39.11 -19.69
CA ASP A 190 -20.69 40.30 -18.94
C ASP A 190 -20.44 40.25 -17.44
N LEU A 191 -19.63 41.24 -17.02
CA LEU A 191 -19.27 41.68 -15.67
C LEU A 191 -18.09 40.95 -15.00
N CYS A 192 -16.86 41.33 -15.39
CA CYS A 192 -16.04 42.20 -14.53
C CYS A 192 -14.79 42.69 -15.27
N PHE A 193 -14.93 43.81 -16.00
CA PHE A 193 -13.80 44.71 -16.24
C PHE A 193 -13.69 45.61 -14.99
N ARG A 194 -12.48 45.66 -14.42
CA ARG A 194 -11.97 46.67 -13.46
C ARG A 194 -12.41 46.52 -11.99
N CYS A 195 -11.55 45.88 -11.20
CA CYS A 195 -11.23 46.33 -9.84
C CYS A 195 -9.77 46.00 -9.49
N GLN A 196 -9.10 47.00 -8.91
CA GLN A 196 -7.68 47.06 -8.61
C GLN A 196 -7.26 46.06 -7.52
N GLN A 197 -5.99 45.66 -7.59
CA GLN A 197 -5.29 44.86 -6.57
C GLN A 197 -5.40 45.50 -5.18
N PRO A 198 -5.52 44.67 -4.13
CA PRO A 198 -4.90 44.97 -2.85
C PRO A 198 -3.83 43.92 -2.52
N ASN A 199 -2.65 44.43 -2.17
CA ASN A 199 -1.53 43.70 -1.58
C ASN A 199 -1.98 42.90 -0.35
N VAL A 200 -1.81 41.59 -0.35
CA VAL A 200 -1.76 40.77 0.86
C VAL A 200 -0.67 39.71 0.70
N SER A 201 0.20 39.68 1.70
CA SER A 201 1.43 38.90 1.88
C SER A 201 1.38 37.45 1.41
N GLU A 202 2.31 37.10 0.52
CA GLU A 202 2.71 35.72 0.24
C GLU A 202 3.69 35.25 1.31
N ASP A 203 3.25 34.34 2.19
CA ASP A 203 4.16 33.49 2.95
C ASP A 203 3.59 32.06 3.01
N ASP A 204 4.46 31.11 2.65
CA ASP A 204 4.37 29.65 2.80
C ASP A 204 3.32 28.85 2.01
N ILE A 205 3.57 28.70 0.70
CA ILE A 205 3.19 27.50 -0.06
C ILE A 205 4.45 26.93 -0.72
N SER A 206 5.01 25.89 -0.10
CA SER A 206 6.01 24.99 -0.72
C SER A 206 5.37 24.26 -1.90
N SER A 207 5.45 24.90 -3.06
CA SER A 207 5.07 24.35 -4.35
C SER A 207 6.31 23.74 -5.00
N GLU A 208 6.48 22.42 -4.88
CA GLU A 208 7.44 21.69 -5.71
C GLU A 208 6.86 21.48 -7.12
N GLU A 209 6.74 22.57 -7.89
CA GLU A 209 6.69 22.52 -9.35
C GLU A 209 7.98 23.15 -9.87
N GLU A 210 8.92 22.32 -10.30
CA GLU A 210 9.97 22.78 -11.21
C GLU A 210 10.02 21.86 -12.43
N ASP A 211 9.98 22.52 -13.57
CA ASP A 211 9.94 21.98 -14.92
C ASP A 211 11.27 21.34 -15.34
N ASP A 212 11.16 20.33 -16.20
CA ASP A 212 12.25 19.51 -16.71
C ASP A 212 12.90 20.22 -17.90
N VAL A 213 14.03 20.92 -17.69
CA VAL A 213 14.97 21.24 -18.78
C VAL A 213 15.88 20.03 -19.00
N SER A 214 15.66 19.38 -20.12
CA SER A 214 16.40 18.19 -20.56
C SER A 214 17.86 18.54 -20.86
N ASN A 215 18.80 18.04 -20.06
CA ASN A 215 20.18 17.81 -20.50
C ASN A 215 20.51 16.32 -20.29
N GLY A 216 20.82 15.66 -21.40
CA GLY A 216 20.97 14.22 -21.51
C GLY A 216 22.18 13.69 -20.74
N PHE A 217 21.97 12.54 -20.09
CA PHE A 217 23.05 11.63 -19.72
C PHE A 217 22.63 10.24 -20.17
N GLU A 218 23.40 9.66 -21.08
CA GLU A 218 23.12 8.38 -21.72
C GLU A 218 23.22 7.24 -20.69
N ILE A 219 22.07 6.71 -20.30
CA ILE A 219 21.97 5.34 -19.85
C ILE A 219 21.72 4.54 -21.13
N THR A 220 22.59 3.56 -21.38
CA THR A 220 22.55 2.64 -22.51
C THR A 220 21.10 2.23 -22.81
N GLU A 221 20.61 2.65 -23.98
CA GLU A 221 19.27 2.39 -24.48
C GLU A 221 19.04 0.89 -24.64
N ILE A 222 18.57 0.25 -23.57
CA ILE A 222 17.71 -0.91 -23.71
C ILE A 222 16.32 -0.32 -23.97
N SER A 223 15.99 -0.15 -25.26
CA SER A 223 14.69 0.28 -25.81
C SER A 223 13.55 0.40 -24.78
N ALA A 224 13.35 1.59 -24.22
CA ALA A 224 12.28 1.86 -23.25
C ALA A 224 10.87 1.51 -23.81
N ALA A 225 10.71 1.51 -25.13
CA ALA A 225 9.51 1.08 -25.83
C ALA A 225 9.22 -0.44 -25.72
N SER A 226 10.24 -1.29 -25.55
CA SER A 226 10.05 -2.75 -25.43
C SER A 226 9.75 -3.18 -23.98
N VAL A 227 10.30 -2.47 -22.99
CA VAL A 227 10.07 -2.74 -21.56
C VAL A 227 8.64 -2.37 -21.12
N GLY A 228 8.09 -1.25 -21.63
CA GLY A 228 6.74 -0.80 -21.28
C GLY A 228 5.63 -1.78 -21.68
N ASN A 229 5.87 -2.63 -22.69
CA ASN A 229 4.87 -3.57 -23.18
C ASN A 229 4.82 -4.91 -22.41
N GLN A 230 5.81 -5.19 -21.56
CA GLN A 230 5.92 -6.45 -20.81
C GLN A 230 5.59 -6.32 -19.31
N MET A 231 5.43 -5.10 -18.79
CA MET A 231 5.12 -4.90 -17.37
C MET A 231 3.71 -5.36 -17.01
N LYS A 232 3.60 -6.21 -15.99
CA LYS A 232 2.34 -6.67 -15.39
C LYS A 232 1.77 -5.63 -14.42
N TYR A 233 2.65 -4.91 -13.72
CA TYR A 233 2.31 -3.92 -12.71
C TYR A 233 2.95 -2.57 -13.03
N GLY A 234 2.15 -1.51 -12.92
CA GLY A 234 2.60 -0.13 -12.98
C GLY A 234 2.69 0.52 -11.60
N LEU A 235 3.70 1.36 -11.41
CA LEU A 235 3.87 2.17 -10.20
C LEU A 235 2.87 3.33 -10.16
N ILE A 236 1.96 3.32 -9.20
CA ILE A 236 1.00 4.41 -8.94
C ILE A 236 1.65 5.49 -8.10
N ALA A 237 2.18 5.14 -6.93
CA ALA A 237 2.75 6.07 -5.97
C ALA A 237 4.06 5.55 -5.39
N SER A 238 4.99 6.47 -5.14
CA SER A 238 6.24 6.21 -4.42
C SER A 238 6.64 7.49 -3.70
N LYS A 239 6.78 7.45 -2.37
CA LYS A 239 7.20 8.60 -1.58
C LYS A 239 8.03 8.13 -0.39
N GLN A 240 9.14 8.85 -0.17
CA GLN A 240 9.98 8.76 1.01
C GLN A 240 9.75 10.01 1.88
N MET A 241 9.84 9.81 3.20
CA MET A 241 9.94 10.84 4.22
C MET A 241 10.95 10.35 5.28
N VAL A 242 12.19 10.81 5.18
CA VAL A 242 13.34 10.39 5.98
C VAL A 242 13.47 8.86 5.97
N GLY A 243 13.04 8.19 7.04
CA GLY A 243 13.10 6.73 7.19
C GLY A 243 11.84 5.99 6.77
N ILE A 244 10.74 6.69 6.47
CA ILE A 244 9.48 6.09 6.05
C ILE A 244 9.42 6.07 4.52
N PHE A 245 9.03 4.94 3.95
CA PHE A 245 8.87 4.81 2.50
C PHE A 245 7.59 4.03 2.18
N VAL A 246 6.83 4.51 1.21
CA VAL A 246 5.62 3.82 0.74
C VAL A 246 5.62 3.71 -0.78
N THR A 247 5.16 2.57 -1.27
CA THR A 247 4.90 2.34 -2.69
C THR A 247 3.52 1.72 -2.91
N VAL A 248 2.87 2.13 -4.00
CA VAL A 248 1.61 1.55 -4.46
C VAL A 248 1.79 1.12 -5.90
N TRP A 249 1.56 -0.17 -6.17
CA TRP A 249 1.63 -0.77 -7.48
C TRP A 249 0.27 -1.37 -7.83
N MET A 250 -0.08 -1.35 -9.10
CA MET A 250 -1.37 -1.85 -9.57
C MET A 250 -1.18 -2.54 -10.91
N ARG A 251 -1.96 -3.59 -11.17
CA ARG A 251 -1.98 -4.26 -12.47
C ARG A 251 -2.17 -3.25 -13.59
N ARG A 252 -1.38 -3.39 -14.66
CA ARG A 252 -1.25 -2.40 -15.74
C ARG A 252 -2.60 -1.99 -16.33
N GLU A 253 -3.48 -2.96 -16.56
CA GLU A 253 -4.81 -2.77 -17.14
C GLU A 253 -5.77 -1.98 -16.25
N LEU A 254 -5.52 -1.93 -14.94
CA LEU A 254 -6.36 -1.21 -13.98
C LEU A 254 -5.92 0.25 -13.78
N VAL A 255 -4.66 0.57 -14.11
CA VAL A 255 -4.06 1.90 -13.87
C VAL A 255 -4.85 3.03 -14.54
N GLN A 256 -5.46 2.77 -15.70
CA GLN A 256 -6.28 3.74 -16.43
C GLN A 256 -7.50 4.23 -15.63
N HIS A 257 -7.98 3.45 -14.66
CA HIS A 257 -9.13 3.77 -13.82
C HIS A 257 -8.77 4.51 -12.52
N VAL A 258 -7.47 4.79 -12.32
CA VAL A 258 -6.99 5.59 -11.19
C VAL A 258 -7.01 7.08 -11.52
N SER A 259 -7.51 7.87 -10.59
CA SER A 259 -7.54 9.35 -10.63
C SER A 259 -7.31 9.93 -9.24
N HIS A 260 -7.25 11.26 -9.15
CA HIS A 260 -7.18 11.99 -7.88
C HIS A 260 -6.02 11.62 -6.94
N LEU A 261 -4.90 11.14 -7.48
CA LEU A 261 -3.74 10.74 -6.70
C LEU A 261 -3.11 11.93 -5.95
N ARG A 262 -3.09 11.85 -4.62
CA ARG A 262 -2.54 12.87 -3.72
C ARG A 262 -1.74 12.20 -2.61
N ILE A 263 -0.70 12.86 -2.13
CA ILE A 263 0.16 12.35 -1.05
C ILE A 263 0.29 13.43 0.01
N SER A 264 0.16 13.05 1.28
CA SER A 264 0.39 13.92 2.44
C SER A 264 1.42 13.26 3.35
N CYS A 265 2.28 14.07 3.99
CA CYS A 265 3.34 13.61 4.88
C CYS A 265 3.21 14.38 6.19
N ILE A 266 3.10 13.66 7.31
CA ILE A 266 3.00 14.25 8.65
C ILE A 266 4.19 13.77 9.46
N SER A 267 5.07 14.69 9.85
CA SER A 267 6.22 14.43 10.72
C SER A 267 5.81 14.45 12.19
N ARG A 268 6.32 13.51 12.99
CA ARG A 268 6.09 13.37 14.44
C ARG A 268 7.36 13.07 15.24
N GLY A 269 8.53 13.25 14.62
CA GLY A 269 9.82 12.91 15.19
C GLY A 269 10.28 13.87 16.30
N ILE A 270 11.59 14.08 16.38
CA ILE A 270 12.18 14.99 17.37
C ILE A 270 11.46 16.36 17.32
N MET A 271 11.09 16.88 18.49
CA MET A 271 10.30 18.11 18.66
C MET A 271 8.93 18.13 17.95
N GLY A 272 8.42 16.97 17.52
CA GLY A 272 7.17 16.87 16.76
C GLY A 272 7.28 17.30 15.29
N CYS A 273 8.47 17.64 14.80
CA CYS A 273 8.67 18.24 13.47
C CYS A 273 9.57 17.42 12.54
N LEU A 274 10.49 16.61 13.08
CA LEU A 274 11.42 15.83 12.25
C LEU A 274 10.74 14.60 11.63
N GLY A 275 11.08 14.27 10.37
CA GLY A 275 10.40 13.22 9.60
C GLY A 275 10.76 11.77 9.94
N ASN A 276 11.60 11.52 10.95
CA ASN A 276 12.00 10.15 11.34
C ASN A 276 10.87 9.34 12.02
N LYS A 277 9.79 10.01 12.42
CA LYS A 277 8.52 9.43 12.88
C LYS A 277 7.37 10.17 12.21
N GLY A 278 6.20 9.56 12.19
CA GLY A 278 4.99 10.12 11.60
C GLY A 278 4.40 9.20 10.53
N CYS A 279 3.89 9.76 9.43
CA CYS A 279 3.31 8.95 8.36
C CYS A 279 3.42 9.56 6.97
N ILE A 280 3.28 8.68 5.97
CA ILE A 280 2.98 9.05 4.59
C ILE A 280 1.59 8.48 4.25
N SER A 281 0.69 9.35 3.82
CA SER A 281 -0.69 9.01 3.43
C SER A 281 -0.86 9.20 1.93
N VAL A 282 -1.31 8.16 1.24
CA VAL A 282 -1.60 8.15 -0.21
C VAL A 282 -3.11 8.10 -0.41
N SER A 283 -3.69 9.17 -0.95
CA SER A 283 -5.10 9.25 -1.37
C SER A 283 -5.21 9.02 -2.87
N MET A 284 -6.16 8.22 -3.31
CA MET A 284 -6.48 8.05 -4.73
C MET A 284 -7.94 7.63 -4.91
N SER A 285 -8.50 7.87 -6.09
CA SER A 285 -9.74 7.25 -6.52
C SER A 285 -9.42 6.10 -7.48
N PHE A 286 -10.09 4.97 -7.30
CA PHE A 286 -10.07 3.85 -8.23
C PHE A 286 -11.51 3.55 -8.63
N HIS A 287 -11.82 3.76 -9.92
CA HIS A 287 -13.20 3.94 -10.38
C HIS A 287 -13.96 4.98 -9.54
N GLN A 288 -15.11 4.64 -8.97
CA GLN A 288 -15.94 5.54 -8.16
C GLN A 288 -15.68 5.39 -6.65
N THR A 289 -14.65 4.63 -6.25
CA THR A 289 -14.33 4.35 -4.85
C THR A 289 -13.03 5.04 -4.46
N SER A 290 -13.05 5.75 -3.34
CA SER A 290 -11.90 6.46 -2.80
C SER A 290 -11.11 5.61 -1.81
N PHE A 291 -9.78 5.64 -1.93
CA PHE A 291 -8.84 4.89 -1.13
C PHE A 291 -7.87 5.83 -0.40
N CYS A 292 -7.56 5.48 0.85
CA CYS A 292 -6.43 6.07 1.58
C CYS A 292 -5.55 4.98 2.18
N PHE A 293 -4.26 4.99 1.82
CA PHE A 293 -3.25 4.09 2.39
C PHE A 293 -2.29 4.90 3.26
N ILE A 294 -2.12 4.52 4.53
CA ILE A 294 -1.28 5.23 5.49
C ILE A 294 -0.13 4.33 5.91
N CYS A 295 1.11 4.71 5.61
CA CYS A 295 2.31 4.05 6.13
C CYS A 295 2.89 4.89 7.26
N SER A 296 2.95 4.35 8.48
CA SER A 296 3.40 5.10 9.66
C SER A 296 4.60 4.46 10.38
N HIS A 297 5.29 5.31 11.13
CA HIS A 297 6.30 4.92 12.11
C HIS A 297 6.07 5.78 13.35
N LEU A 298 5.40 5.21 14.36
CA LEU A 298 5.00 5.94 15.57
C LEU A 298 6.10 5.97 16.63
N ALA A 299 5.94 6.83 17.65
CA ALA A 299 6.87 6.94 18.78
C ALA A 299 7.28 5.57 19.36
N SER A 300 8.58 5.34 19.45
CA SER A 300 9.17 4.16 20.08
C SER A 300 9.31 4.33 21.59
N GLY A 301 9.56 3.23 22.30
CA GLY A 301 9.80 3.23 23.74
C GLY A 301 9.07 2.09 24.46
N GLU A 302 9.61 1.68 25.60
CA GLU A 302 9.11 0.59 26.47
C GLU A 302 8.74 1.08 27.87
N LYS A 303 8.88 2.37 28.15
CA LYS A 303 8.53 2.93 29.45
C LYS A 303 7.01 3.04 29.55
N GLU A 304 6.51 2.91 30.77
CA GLU A 304 5.12 3.21 31.08
C GLU A 304 4.78 4.65 30.65
N GLY A 305 3.63 4.82 29.99
CA GLY A 305 3.19 6.09 29.40
C GLY A 305 3.68 6.33 27.97
N ASP A 306 4.60 5.52 27.42
CA ASP A 306 5.04 5.67 26.02
C ASP A 306 3.89 5.39 25.04
N GLU A 307 2.89 4.58 25.42
CA GLU A 307 1.67 4.34 24.66
C GLU A 307 0.85 5.61 24.44
N LEU A 308 0.86 6.54 25.41
CA LEU A 308 0.16 7.82 25.27
C LEU A 308 0.78 8.69 24.16
N ARG A 309 2.11 8.61 23.96
CA ARG A 309 2.77 9.30 22.85
C ARG A 309 2.35 8.71 21.51
N ARG A 310 2.21 7.37 21.42
CA ARG A 310 1.71 6.70 20.21
C ARG A 310 0.26 7.05 19.92
N ASN A 311 -0.61 7.11 20.94
CA ASN A 311 -1.99 7.58 20.78
C ASN A 311 -2.05 9.03 20.29
N SER A 312 -1.20 9.90 20.86
CA SER A 312 -1.06 11.30 20.44
C SER A 312 -0.62 11.40 18.97
N ASP A 313 0.36 10.61 18.53
CA ASP A 313 0.78 10.56 17.14
C ASP A 313 -0.36 10.16 16.20
N VAL A 314 -1.13 9.12 16.54
CA VAL A 314 -2.30 8.71 15.73
C VAL A 314 -3.33 9.82 15.64
N THR A 315 -3.62 10.49 16.75
CA THR A 315 -4.58 11.60 16.82
C THR A 315 -4.14 12.77 15.94
N GLU A 316 -2.87 13.18 16.06
CA GLU A 316 -2.31 14.27 15.28
C GLU A 316 -2.20 13.93 13.79
N ILE A 317 -1.89 12.68 13.43
CA ILE A 317 -1.92 12.22 12.03
C ILE A 317 -3.32 12.35 11.45
N LEU A 318 -4.35 11.86 12.14
CA LEU A 318 -5.74 11.91 11.67
C LEU A 318 -6.24 13.35 11.54
N LYS A 319 -5.89 14.21 12.50
CA LYS A 319 -6.29 15.63 12.54
C LYS A 319 -5.60 16.44 11.44
N ASN A 320 -4.28 16.32 11.32
CA ASN A 320 -3.46 17.22 10.50
C ASN A 320 -3.28 16.74 9.06
N THR A 321 -3.55 15.47 8.75
CA THR A 321 -3.55 15.02 7.34
C THR A 321 -4.64 15.76 6.56
N GLN A 322 -4.21 16.50 5.54
CA GLN A 322 -5.07 17.25 4.64
C GLN A 322 -4.61 17.02 3.20
N PHE A 323 -5.51 16.55 2.34
CA PHE A 323 -5.24 16.40 0.92
C PHE A 323 -5.70 17.65 0.15
N PRO A 324 -4.93 18.12 -0.86
CA PRO A 324 -5.34 19.24 -1.70
C PRO A 324 -6.68 18.99 -2.40
N LYS A 325 -7.49 20.05 -2.50
CA LYS A 325 -8.73 20.05 -3.27
C LYS A 325 -8.39 20.23 -4.75
N ILE A 326 -8.39 19.12 -5.48
CA ILE A 326 -8.10 19.09 -6.93
C ILE A 326 -9.36 19.14 -7.79
N CYS A 327 -10.50 18.73 -7.25
CA CYS A 327 -11.77 18.82 -7.93
C CYS A 327 -12.44 20.16 -7.59
N ARG A 328 -12.75 20.96 -8.63
CA ARG A 328 -13.46 22.24 -8.50
C ARG A 328 -14.97 22.12 -8.71
N VAL A 329 -15.46 20.91 -9.00
CA VAL A 329 -16.89 20.66 -9.19
C VAL A 329 -17.60 20.86 -7.84
N PRO A 330 -18.63 21.73 -7.77
CA PRO A 330 -19.44 21.88 -6.56
C PRO A 330 -20.02 20.53 -6.12
N ASN A 331 -20.06 20.27 -4.82
CA ASN A 331 -20.56 19.01 -4.23
C ASN A 331 -19.78 17.74 -4.63
N SER A 332 -18.56 17.89 -5.14
CA SER A 332 -17.64 16.77 -5.36
C SER A 332 -17.39 16.01 -4.05
N ARG A 333 -17.61 14.69 -4.08
CA ARG A 333 -17.38 13.80 -2.92
C ARG A 333 -15.92 13.36 -2.78
N ILE A 334 -14.98 14.08 -3.39
CA ILE A 334 -13.56 13.72 -3.34
C ILE A 334 -13.02 13.99 -1.93
N PRO A 335 -12.56 12.96 -1.19
CA PRO A 335 -12.13 13.13 0.19
C PRO A 335 -10.95 14.09 0.33
N THR A 336 -10.92 14.82 1.43
CA THR A 336 -9.86 15.74 1.81
C THR A 336 -9.20 15.39 3.15
N LYS A 337 -9.87 14.59 3.98
CA LYS A 337 -9.34 13.96 5.20
C LYS A 337 -9.23 12.44 5.07
N ILE A 338 -8.45 11.79 5.95
CA ILE A 338 -8.27 10.33 5.93
C ILE A 338 -9.61 9.60 6.05
N LEU A 339 -10.40 9.90 7.08
CA LEU A 339 -11.64 9.17 7.41
C LEU A 339 -12.82 9.49 6.47
N GLU A 340 -12.67 10.43 5.55
CA GLU A 340 -13.66 10.73 4.51
C GLU A 340 -13.60 9.73 3.33
N HIS A 341 -12.55 8.90 3.24
CA HIS A 341 -12.41 7.92 2.16
C HIS A 341 -13.28 6.68 2.41
N ASP A 342 -13.73 6.06 1.32
CA ASP A 342 -14.56 4.86 1.35
C ASP A 342 -13.81 3.64 1.92
N ARG A 343 -12.51 3.56 1.60
CA ARG A 343 -11.62 2.45 1.95
C ARG A 343 -10.33 2.99 2.52
N VAL A 344 -10.03 2.68 3.78
CA VAL A 344 -8.81 3.14 4.43
C VAL A 344 -8.03 1.96 4.98
N ILE A 345 -6.74 1.87 4.68
CA ILE A 345 -5.84 0.87 5.25
C ILE A 345 -4.64 1.58 5.85
N TRP A 346 -4.41 1.33 7.14
CA TRP A 346 -3.28 1.86 7.90
C TRP A 346 -2.31 0.72 8.21
N LEU A 347 -1.07 0.90 7.78
CA LEU A 347 0.02 -0.04 7.96
C LEU A 347 1.23 0.67 8.57
N GLY A 348 2.10 -0.07 9.26
CA GLY A 348 3.33 0.52 9.76
C GLY A 348 3.94 -0.18 10.95
N ASP A 349 5.07 0.37 11.38
CA ASP A 349 5.61 0.14 12.72
C ASP A 349 4.90 1.08 13.70
N LEU A 350 3.85 0.57 14.33
CA LEU A 350 3.06 1.29 15.32
C LEU A 350 3.74 1.32 16.69
N ASN A 351 4.80 0.54 16.90
CA ASN A 351 5.64 0.52 18.09
C ASN A 351 4.94 0.23 19.45
N TYR A 352 3.66 -0.16 19.46
CA TYR A 352 3.00 -0.61 20.69
C TYR A 352 3.66 -1.89 21.23
N ARG A 353 3.72 -1.99 22.56
CA ARG A 353 4.47 -3.02 23.29
C ARG A 353 3.52 -3.93 24.07
N ILE A 354 4.10 -4.97 24.67
CA ILE A 354 3.39 -5.86 25.60
C ILE A 354 3.68 -5.38 27.02
N SER A 355 2.64 -5.13 27.79
CA SER A 355 2.70 -4.68 29.19
C SER A 355 2.92 -5.88 30.13
N LEU A 356 3.95 -6.68 29.87
CA LEU A 356 4.38 -7.82 30.69
C LEU A 356 5.90 -7.80 30.87
N SER A 357 6.37 -8.46 31.93
CA SER A 357 7.79 -8.74 32.07
C SER A 357 8.26 -9.73 30.99
N TYR A 358 9.56 -9.70 30.67
CA TYR A 358 10.14 -10.63 29.72
C TYR A 358 9.88 -12.11 30.09
N PRO A 359 10.08 -12.58 31.35
CA PRO A 359 9.79 -13.97 31.72
C PRO A 359 8.35 -14.38 31.47
N GLU A 360 7.37 -13.54 31.82
CA GLU A 360 5.95 -13.83 31.61
C GLU A 360 5.60 -13.88 30.12
N THR A 361 6.14 -12.94 29.36
CA THR A 361 5.97 -12.88 27.90
C THR A 361 6.53 -14.15 27.27
N LYS A 362 7.75 -14.53 27.65
CA LYS A 362 8.41 -15.74 27.14
C LYS A 362 7.61 -17.02 27.46
N ARG A 363 7.09 -17.14 28.68
CA ARG A 363 6.23 -18.26 29.08
C ARG A 363 5.01 -18.42 28.17
N LEU A 364 4.27 -17.33 27.93
CA LEU A 364 3.09 -17.35 27.06
C LEU A 364 3.45 -17.65 25.60
N MET A 365 4.59 -17.14 25.12
CA MET A 365 5.10 -17.42 23.78
C MET A 365 5.49 -18.88 23.61
N ASP A 366 6.14 -19.50 24.59
CA ASP A 366 6.57 -20.91 24.52
C ASP A 366 5.37 -21.87 24.47
N TRP A 367 4.20 -21.45 24.99
CA TRP A 367 2.94 -22.18 24.87
C TRP A 367 2.07 -21.75 23.68
N ASN A 368 2.52 -20.77 22.89
CA ASN A 368 1.76 -20.18 21.79
C ASN A 368 0.38 -19.63 22.23
N GLU A 369 0.28 -19.12 23.46
CA GLU A 369 -0.94 -18.49 23.99
C GLU A 369 -1.09 -17.06 23.49
N TRP A 370 -1.28 -16.91 22.17
CA TRP A 370 -1.32 -15.60 21.52
C TRP A 370 -2.45 -14.71 22.02
N ASP A 371 -3.64 -15.28 22.25
CA ASP A 371 -4.80 -14.52 22.70
C ASP A 371 -4.55 -13.91 24.10
N ALA A 372 -4.02 -14.69 25.05
CA ALA A 372 -3.66 -14.21 26.38
C ALA A 372 -2.53 -13.16 26.37
N LEU A 373 -1.57 -13.31 25.45
CA LEU A 373 -0.50 -12.35 25.27
C LEU A 373 -1.00 -11.04 24.65
N LEU A 374 -1.94 -11.11 23.71
CA LEU A 374 -2.59 -9.95 23.09
C LEU A 374 -3.47 -9.18 24.09
N ASP A 375 -4.09 -9.84 25.07
CA ASP A 375 -4.84 -9.17 26.15
C ASP A 375 -3.96 -8.23 27.01
N LYS A 376 -2.62 -8.36 26.89
CA LYS A 376 -1.64 -7.51 27.56
C LYS A 376 -0.92 -6.58 26.60
N GLU A 377 -1.33 -6.54 25.34
CA GLU A 377 -0.73 -5.73 24.30
C GLU A 377 -1.36 -4.34 24.27
N GLN A 378 -0.51 -3.30 24.25
CA GLN A 378 -0.94 -1.92 24.43
C GLN A 378 -1.92 -1.48 23.33
N LEU A 379 -1.71 -1.79 22.04
CA LEU A 379 -2.63 -1.37 20.99
C LEU A 379 -4.03 -1.96 21.20
N LYS A 380 -4.13 -3.24 21.57
CA LYS A 380 -5.42 -3.86 21.90
C LYS A 380 -6.11 -3.15 23.06
N ILE A 381 -5.41 -2.95 24.17
CA ILE A 381 -5.91 -2.27 25.36
C ILE A 381 -6.38 -0.84 25.04
N GLU A 382 -5.57 -0.07 24.33
CA GLU A 382 -5.88 1.31 23.97
C GLU A 382 -7.07 1.42 23.00
N ARG A 383 -7.24 0.43 22.10
CA ARG A 383 -8.38 0.33 21.18
C ARG A 383 -9.68 -0.05 21.89
N GLU A 384 -9.64 -1.05 22.75
CA GLU A 384 -10.80 -1.51 23.52
C GLU A 384 -11.30 -0.42 24.47
N ALA A 385 -10.38 0.37 25.04
CA ALA A 385 -10.72 1.54 25.82
C ALA A 385 -11.17 2.76 24.99
N GLY A 386 -11.21 2.66 23.66
CA GLY A 386 -11.66 3.71 22.76
C GLY A 386 -10.75 4.93 22.66
N ARG A 387 -9.50 4.84 23.15
CA ARG A 387 -8.52 5.94 23.18
C ARG A 387 -7.78 6.14 21.85
N VAL A 388 -7.71 5.10 21.02
CA VAL A 388 -7.05 5.15 19.72
C VAL A 388 -7.77 4.24 18.71
N PHE A 389 -7.67 4.56 17.41
CA PHE A 389 -8.23 3.74 16.32
C PHE A 389 -9.71 3.35 16.51
N LYS A 390 -10.54 4.25 17.06
CA LYS A 390 -11.99 4.02 17.21
C LYS A 390 -12.64 3.74 15.86
N GLY A 391 -13.38 2.64 15.76
CA GLY A 391 -14.06 2.19 14.52
C GLY A 391 -13.17 1.44 13.52
N TRP A 392 -11.86 1.32 13.80
CA TRP A 392 -10.95 0.56 12.95
C TRP A 392 -10.97 -0.93 13.31
N LYS A 393 -10.79 -1.76 12.29
CA LYS A 393 -10.74 -3.22 12.38
C LYS A 393 -9.29 -3.70 12.19
N GLU A 394 -8.98 -4.83 12.81
CA GLU A 394 -7.72 -5.55 12.67
C GLU A 394 -8.02 -7.05 12.66
N GLY A 395 -7.22 -7.82 11.92
CA GLY A 395 -7.36 -9.26 11.84
C GLY A 395 -6.96 -9.98 13.11
N LYS A 396 -7.43 -11.23 13.27
CA LYS A 396 -6.89 -12.10 14.31
C LYS A 396 -5.40 -12.33 14.05
N ILE A 397 -4.57 -11.91 15.01
CA ILE A 397 -3.14 -12.21 15.02
C ILE A 397 -2.95 -13.64 15.51
N SER A 398 -2.40 -14.50 14.66
CA SER A 398 -2.10 -15.91 14.98
C SER A 398 -0.63 -16.24 14.75
N PHE A 399 0.24 -15.24 14.85
CA PHE A 399 1.67 -15.33 14.62
C PHE A 399 2.45 -14.69 15.77
N ALA A 400 3.69 -15.16 15.98
CA ALA A 400 4.55 -14.69 17.05
C ALA A 400 4.94 -13.20 16.89
N PRO A 401 5.30 -12.50 17.99
CA PRO A 401 5.79 -11.13 17.97
C PRO A 401 6.84 -10.84 16.88
N THR A 402 6.78 -9.66 16.28
CA THR A 402 7.57 -9.29 15.09
C THR A 402 8.87 -8.59 15.45
N TYR A 403 9.03 -8.18 16.70
CA TYR A 403 10.16 -7.43 17.25
C TYR A 403 10.50 -7.96 18.66
N LYS A 404 11.72 -7.86 19.20
CA LYS A 404 12.99 -7.52 18.54
C LYS A 404 13.82 -8.79 18.35
N PHE A 405 14.27 -9.05 17.13
CA PHE A 405 15.14 -10.19 16.84
C PHE A 405 16.62 -9.84 16.97
N SER A 406 17.43 -10.84 17.31
CA SER A 406 18.88 -10.73 17.17
C SER A 406 19.26 -10.70 15.69
N TYR A 407 20.40 -10.08 15.37
CA TYR A 407 20.87 -9.96 13.99
C TYR A 407 20.96 -11.32 13.29
N ASN A 408 20.34 -11.43 12.11
CA ASN A 408 20.34 -12.63 11.26
C ASN A 408 19.95 -13.92 12.02
N SER A 409 19.01 -13.84 12.96
CA SER A 409 18.61 -14.94 13.84
C SER A 409 17.10 -14.97 14.05
N ASP A 410 16.58 -16.15 14.37
CA ASP A 410 15.19 -16.35 14.82
C ASP A 410 15.04 -16.24 16.34
N ALA A 411 16.14 -16.05 17.07
CA ALA A 411 16.13 -15.79 18.50
C ALA A 411 15.80 -14.31 18.79
N TYR A 412 14.99 -14.07 19.82
CA TYR A 412 14.70 -12.72 20.27
C TYR A 412 15.94 -12.09 20.94
N ALA A 413 16.04 -10.77 20.86
CA ALA A 413 17.19 -10.02 21.37
C ALA A 413 17.35 -10.19 22.88
N GLY A 414 18.52 -10.69 23.30
CA GLY A 414 18.86 -10.89 24.72
C GLY A 414 18.48 -12.27 25.29
N GLU A 415 17.96 -13.20 24.48
CA GLU A 415 17.67 -14.59 24.90
C GLU A 415 18.94 -15.35 25.32
N ASN A 416 20.07 -15.07 24.65
CA ASN A 416 21.36 -15.75 24.88
C ASN A 416 22.37 -14.96 25.74
N VAL A 417 21.97 -13.85 26.36
CA VAL A 417 22.88 -12.95 27.09
C VAL A 417 22.61 -12.99 28.59
N LYS A 418 23.69 -13.14 29.39
CA LYS A 418 23.63 -13.21 30.86
C LYS A 418 23.25 -11.89 31.54
N SER A 419 23.51 -10.73 30.92
CA SER A 419 23.11 -9.43 31.48
C SER A 419 21.68 -9.04 31.07
N LYS A 420 20.89 -8.59 32.04
CA LYS A 420 19.49 -8.14 31.84
C LYS A 420 19.39 -6.82 31.07
N ASP A 421 20.43 -5.99 31.08
CA ASP A 421 20.40 -4.60 30.60
C ASP A 421 20.26 -4.43 29.07
N LYS A 422 20.40 -5.51 28.29
CA LYS A 422 20.26 -5.50 26.82
C LYS A 422 19.03 -6.27 26.32
N ARG A 423 18.19 -6.78 27.22
CA ARG A 423 17.04 -7.62 26.88
C ARG A 423 15.82 -6.77 26.54
N ARG A 424 15.18 -7.06 25.42
CA ARG A 424 13.94 -6.40 24.98
C ARG A 424 12.79 -7.40 25.03
N THR A 425 11.65 -6.97 25.56
CA THR A 425 10.45 -7.80 25.55
C THR A 425 9.94 -7.92 24.10
N PRO A 426 9.69 -9.15 23.61
CA PRO A 426 9.08 -9.33 22.29
C PRO A 426 7.76 -8.55 22.15
N ALA A 427 7.48 -7.95 20.99
CA ALA A 427 6.29 -7.16 20.75
C ALA A 427 5.78 -7.26 19.29
N TRP A 428 4.48 -7.04 19.11
CA TRP A 428 3.85 -6.84 17.79
C TRP A 428 3.85 -5.35 17.45
N CYS A 429 5.01 -4.86 17.02
CA CYS A 429 5.18 -3.48 16.60
C CYS A 429 4.56 -3.21 15.21
N ASP A 430 4.63 -4.20 14.32
CA ASP A 430 4.28 -4.07 12.91
C ASP A 430 2.82 -4.50 12.66
N ARG A 431 1.94 -3.55 12.29
CA ARG A 431 0.48 -3.75 12.29
C ARG A 431 -0.20 -3.30 11.00
N ILE A 432 -1.35 -3.90 10.69
CA ILE A 432 -2.20 -3.54 9.55
C ILE A 432 -3.65 -3.49 10.01
N LEU A 433 -4.24 -2.29 9.98
CA LEU A 433 -5.62 -2.01 10.35
C LEU A 433 -6.38 -1.43 9.15
N TRP A 434 -7.71 -1.50 9.17
CA TRP A 434 -8.55 -0.89 8.14
C TRP A 434 -9.81 -0.23 8.71
N HIS A 435 -10.33 0.71 7.94
CA HIS A 435 -11.58 1.42 8.23
C HIS A 435 -12.40 1.57 6.95
N GLY A 436 -13.72 1.56 7.09
CA GLY A 436 -14.68 1.59 5.99
C GLY A 436 -15.35 0.24 5.74
N ASN A 437 -16.35 0.27 4.87
CA ASN A 437 -17.15 -0.91 4.49
C ASN A 437 -16.54 -1.62 3.28
N GLY A 438 -17.05 -2.80 2.92
CA GLY A 438 -16.61 -3.52 1.72
C GLY A 438 -15.13 -3.91 1.72
N ILE A 439 -14.52 -4.08 2.90
CA ILE A 439 -13.14 -4.59 3.07
C ILE A 439 -13.23 -5.87 3.87
N ARG A 440 -12.78 -6.98 3.27
CA ARG A 440 -12.69 -8.29 3.89
C ARG A 440 -11.24 -8.76 3.89
N GLN A 441 -10.65 -8.88 5.07
CA GLN A 441 -9.31 -9.43 5.22
C GLN A 441 -9.32 -10.95 5.01
N MET A 442 -8.44 -11.44 4.15
CA MET A 442 -8.35 -12.84 3.76
C MET A 442 -7.30 -13.60 4.56
N PHE A 443 -6.13 -12.98 4.76
CA PHE A 443 -5.10 -13.50 5.65
C PHE A 443 -4.37 -12.37 6.35
N TYR A 444 -3.73 -12.70 7.47
CA TYR A 444 -2.86 -11.79 8.20
C TYR A 444 -1.66 -12.58 8.75
N LEU A 445 -0.47 -12.33 8.20
CA LEU A 445 0.69 -13.18 8.38
C LEU A 445 1.95 -12.38 8.65
N ARG A 446 2.90 -13.04 9.31
CA ARG A 446 4.28 -12.60 9.45
C ARG A 446 5.18 -13.40 8.50
N GLY A 447 6.03 -12.73 7.75
CA GLY A 447 7.11 -13.38 6.99
C GLY A 447 8.36 -13.60 7.85
N ASP A 448 9.17 -14.61 7.52
CA ASP A 448 10.30 -15.04 8.37
C ASP A 448 11.68 -14.50 7.92
N SER A 449 11.70 -13.42 7.14
CA SER A 449 12.95 -12.81 6.68
C SER A 449 13.80 -12.29 7.85
N ARG A 450 15.06 -12.73 7.89
CA ARG A 450 16.04 -12.34 8.92
C ARG A 450 16.82 -11.05 8.58
N PHE A 451 16.42 -10.35 7.53
CA PHE A 451 17.11 -9.16 7.04
C PHE A 451 17.13 -8.04 8.09
N SER A 452 16.06 -7.89 8.87
CA SER A 452 15.91 -6.88 9.93
C SER A 452 15.76 -7.53 11.31
N ASP A 453 15.90 -6.73 12.36
CA ASP A 453 15.45 -7.11 13.71
C ASP A 453 13.92 -7.08 13.87
N HIS A 454 13.21 -6.63 12.82
CA HIS A 454 11.79 -6.86 12.62
C HIS A 454 11.51 -7.92 11.56
N ARG A 455 10.37 -8.58 11.68
CA ARG A 455 9.82 -9.47 10.66
C ARG A 455 8.75 -8.74 9.83
N PRO A 456 8.74 -8.88 8.49
CA PRO A 456 7.72 -8.26 7.66
C PRO A 456 6.35 -8.80 8.02
N VAL A 457 5.34 -7.94 7.97
CA VAL A 457 3.93 -8.32 8.19
C VAL A 457 3.15 -8.04 6.92
N CYS A 458 2.36 -9.02 6.48
CA CYS A 458 1.55 -8.93 5.29
C CYS A 458 0.11 -9.34 5.51
N SER A 459 -0.77 -8.76 4.70
CA SER A 459 -2.20 -9.01 4.71
C SER A 459 -2.72 -8.94 3.28
N GLU A 460 -3.74 -9.74 2.99
CA GLU A 460 -4.52 -9.61 1.75
C GLU A 460 -5.96 -9.25 2.08
N PHE A 461 -6.54 -8.39 1.25
CA PHE A 461 -7.92 -7.95 1.36
C PHE A 461 -8.65 -8.19 0.04
N PHE A 462 -9.89 -8.63 0.15
CA PHE A 462 -10.89 -8.45 -0.90
C PHE A 462 -11.61 -7.14 -0.62
N VAL A 463 -11.60 -6.24 -1.60
CA VAL A 463 -12.16 -4.90 -1.47
C VAL A 463 -13.16 -4.62 -2.58
N ASP A 464 -14.37 -4.28 -2.17
CA ASP A 464 -15.48 -3.94 -3.07
C ASP A 464 -15.32 -2.51 -3.58
N VAL A 465 -15.34 -2.39 -4.91
CA VAL A 465 -15.15 -1.15 -5.66
C VAL A 465 -16.34 -0.96 -6.58
N VAL A 466 -16.95 0.23 -6.50
CA VAL A 466 -17.98 0.66 -7.44
C VAL A 466 -17.32 1.04 -8.76
N VAL A 467 -17.57 0.22 -9.79
CA VAL A 467 -16.99 0.36 -11.12
C VAL A 467 -17.86 1.26 -11.99
N THR A 468 -17.21 2.10 -12.80
CA THR A 468 -17.87 2.84 -13.89
C THR A 468 -18.09 1.89 -15.05
N GLU A 469 -19.34 1.68 -15.50
CA GLU A 469 -19.57 0.99 -16.77
C GLU A 469 -18.80 1.72 -17.88
N ALA A 470 -17.93 0.99 -18.58
CA ALA A 470 -17.37 1.50 -19.81
C ALA A 470 -18.55 1.62 -20.77
N GLY A 471 -19.04 2.84 -21.01
CA GLY A 471 -19.99 3.09 -22.06
C GLY A 471 -19.43 2.43 -23.32
N THR A 472 -20.12 1.40 -23.80
CA THR A 472 -19.82 0.80 -25.09
C THR A 472 -19.78 1.98 -26.05
N ARG A 473 -18.61 2.34 -26.56
CA ARG A 473 -18.55 3.20 -27.74
C ARG A 473 -19.28 2.38 -28.78
N ARG A 474 -20.58 2.64 -28.96
CA ARG A 474 -21.28 2.27 -30.17
C ARG A 474 -20.45 2.94 -31.25
N VAL A 475 -19.61 2.14 -31.90
CA VAL A 475 -19.14 2.46 -33.24
C VAL A 475 -20.43 2.51 -34.04
N THR A 476 -21.01 3.71 -34.15
CA THR A 476 -22.02 3.98 -35.15
C THR A 476 -21.28 3.82 -36.47
N SER A 477 -21.37 2.62 -37.04
CA SER A 477 -21.07 2.40 -38.45
C SER A 477 -21.92 3.40 -39.22
N GLY A 478 -21.28 4.43 -39.78
CA GLY A 478 -21.95 5.36 -40.67
C GLY A 478 -22.57 4.60 -41.85
N PRO A 479 -23.71 5.06 -42.39
CA PRO A 479 -24.30 4.42 -43.55
C PRO A 479 -23.39 4.66 -44.77
N ASN A 480 -22.76 3.59 -45.25
CA ASN A 480 -22.10 3.58 -46.55
C ASN A 480 -23.16 3.70 -47.64
N MET A 481 -23.44 4.92 -48.10
CA MET A 481 -24.09 5.16 -49.39
C MET A 481 -23.09 4.79 -50.49
N LYS A 482 -23.25 3.58 -51.06
CA LYS A 482 -22.65 3.23 -52.34
C LYS A 482 -23.57 3.75 -53.44
N VAL A 483 -23.09 4.74 -54.19
CA VAL A 483 -23.68 5.16 -55.46
C VAL A 483 -23.38 4.06 -56.48
N GLY A 484 -24.42 3.42 -57.01
CA GLY A 484 -24.31 2.49 -58.13
C GLY A 484 -24.18 3.28 -59.44
N ALA A 485 -23.05 3.10 -60.13
CA ALA A 485 -22.94 3.42 -61.54
C ALA A 485 -23.28 2.15 -62.31
N GLU A 486 -24.42 2.19 -63.02
CA GLU A 486 -24.90 1.11 -63.89
C GLU A 486 -24.46 1.48 -65.32
N GLU A 487 -23.45 0.77 -65.83
CA GLU A 487 -22.95 0.90 -67.20
C GLU A 487 -23.68 -0.13 -68.08
N LEU A 488 -24.62 0.36 -68.90
CA LEU A 488 -25.38 -0.42 -69.87
C LEU A 488 -24.55 -0.63 -71.15
N LEU A 489 -24.19 -1.87 -71.44
CA LEU A 489 -23.72 -2.29 -72.77
C LEU A 489 -24.88 -2.88 -73.60
N PRO A 490 -24.91 -2.67 -74.93
CA PRO A 490 -26.06 -2.97 -75.79
C PRO A 490 -26.11 -4.45 -76.23
N PRO A 491 -27.27 -4.93 -76.74
CA PRO A 491 -27.49 -6.35 -76.99
C PRO A 491 -26.89 -6.80 -78.32
N ILE A 492 -26.29 -8.00 -78.32
CA ILE A 492 -25.96 -8.75 -79.54
C ILE A 492 -26.98 -9.86 -79.71
N SER A 493 -27.58 -9.87 -80.89
CA SER A 493 -28.53 -10.83 -81.42
C SER A 493 -27.84 -12.10 -81.92
N ARG A 494 -28.30 -13.27 -81.45
CA ARG A 494 -28.90 -14.37 -82.25
C ARG A 494 -29.14 -15.60 -81.39
#